data_AF-A0A7X7B196-F1
#
_entry.id   AF-A0A7X7B196-F1
#
_cell.length_a   1.000
_cell.length_b   1.000
_cell.length_c   1.000
_cell.angle_alpha   90.00
_cell.angle_beta   90.00
_cell.angle_gamma   90.00
#
_symmetry.space_group_name_H-M   'P 1'
#
loop_
_entity.id
_entity.type
_entity.pdbx_description
1 polymer ?
#
loop_
_entity_poly.entity_id
_entity_poly.type
_entity_poly.pdbx_seq_one_letter_code
_entity_poly.pdbx_strand_id
1 'polypeptide(L)'
;MFVYKLYYIKCGHKIEEEKPSQKSYWGLTKDQLENELDDEWFIESFSPEEVVLIKTLDKFCDNHYYVGIQDGYVTLFQGIPGNESLVLQKTDIMADILRYEDRVTLEKGVIIEDKREFLQIKEGLAN
;
A
#
# COMPACT_ATOMS: atom_id res chain seq x y z
N MET A 1 18.94 -18.55 -2.22
CA MET A 1 17.92 -17.63 -2.77
C MET A 1 17.77 -16.44 -1.84
N PHE A 2 17.43 -15.24 -2.33
CA PHE A 2 17.12 -14.11 -1.46
C PHE A 2 15.66 -13.70 -1.63
N VAL A 3 14.98 -13.51 -0.50
CA VAL A 3 13.58 -13.08 -0.42
C VAL A 3 13.55 -11.75 0.30
N TYR A 4 12.92 -10.75 -0.30
CA TYR A 4 12.77 -9.42 0.28
C TYR A 4 11.32 -9.25 0.71
N LYS A 5 11.10 -8.97 1.99
CA LYS A 5 9.77 -8.75 2.56
C LYS A 5 9.61 -7.28 2.93
N LEU A 6 8.49 -6.71 2.54
CA LEU A 6 8.07 -5.38 2.95
C LEU A 6 6.89 -5.51 3.92
N TYR A 7 7.06 -5.01 5.14
CA TYR A 7 5.99 -4.95 6.14
C TYR A 7 5.45 -3.52 6.24
N TYR A 8 4.16 -3.35 5.95
CA TYR A 8 3.46 -2.08 5.97
C TYR A 8 2.69 -1.93 7.27
N ILE A 9 3.18 -1.10 8.20
CA ILE A 9 2.60 -0.97 9.55
C ILE A 9 1.14 -0.52 9.48
N LYS A 10 0.82 0.45 8.61
CA LYS A 10 -0.51 1.07 8.60
C LYS A 10 -1.64 0.16 8.12
N CYS A 11 -1.34 -0.89 7.35
CA CYS A 11 -2.33 -1.90 6.93
C CYS A 11 -2.03 -3.32 7.43
N GLY A 12 -0.92 -3.54 8.14
CA GLY A 12 -0.50 -4.86 8.60
C GLY A 12 -0.12 -5.85 7.49
N HIS A 13 -0.03 -5.41 6.23
CA HIS A 13 0.31 -6.29 5.12
C HIS A 13 1.81 -6.58 5.05
N LYS A 14 2.15 -7.85 4.79
CA LYS A 14 3.48 -8.30 4.39
C LYS A 14 3.44 -8.63 2.89
N ILE A 15 4.27 -7.94 2.11
CA ILE A 15 4.46 -8.22 0.69
C ILE A 15 5.81 -8.91 0.55
N GLU A 16 5.82 -10.09 -0.04
CA GLU A 16 7.04 -10.84 -0.33
C GLU A 16 7.40 -10.64 -1.80
N GLU A 17 8.62 -10.15 -2.05
CA GLU A 17 9.18 -10.02 -3.40
C GLU A 17 10.43 -10.88 -3.51
N GLU A 18 10.43 -11.78 -4.48
CA GLU A 18 11.60 -12.53 -4.87
C GLU A 18 12.44 -11.69 -5.85
N LYS A 19 13.63 -11.28 -5.41
CA LYS A 19 14.56 -10.52 -6.25
C LYS A 19 15.91 -11.23 -6.27
N PRO A 20 16.61 -11.27 -7.42
CA PRO A 20 17.97 -11.75 -7.46
C PRO A 20 18.82 -10.93 -6.50
N SER A 21 19.57 -11.59 -5.64
CA SER A 21 20.46 -10.88 -4.71
C SER A 21 21.58 -10.19 -5.45
N GLN A 22 22.03 -9.08 -4.86
CA GLN A 22 23.26 -8.43 -5.30
C GLN A 22 24.41 -9.42 -5.17
N LYS A 23 25.28 -9.50 -6.19
CA LYS A 23 26.44 -10.40 -6.18
C LYS A 23 27.33 -10.20 -4.95
N SER A 24 27.38 -8.97 -4.43
CA SER A 24 28.14 -8.61 -3.22
C SER A 24 27.69 -9.36 -1.97
N TYR A 25 26.45 -9.87 -1.92
CA TYR A 25 25.92 -10.60 -0.77
C TYR A 25 26.29 -12.10 -0.78
N TRP A 26 26.91 -12.59 -1.86
CA TRP A 26 27.17 -14.01 -2.03
C TRP A 26 28.41 -14.42 -1.23
N GLY A 27 28.26 -15.45 -0.39
CA GLY A 27 29.34 -15.98 0.44
C GLY A 27 29.62 -15.15 1.70
N LEU A 28 28.82 -14.11 1.97
CA LEU A 28 28.88 -13.40 3.24
C LEU A 28 28.32 -14.26 4.37
N THR A 29 28.93 -14.13 5.54
CA THR A 29 28.33 -14.60 6.80
C THR A 29 27.17 -13.69 7.20
N LYS A 30 26.32 -14.14 8.13
CA LYS A 30 25.21 -13.32 8.65
C LYS A 30 25.68 -11.95 9.12
N ASP A 31 26.74 -11.90 9.93
CA ASP A 31 27.30 -10.66 10.49
C ASP A 31 27.81 -9.70 9.39
N GLN A 32 28.51 -10.23 8.39
CA GLN A 32 28.96 -9.44 7.25
C GLN A 32 27.79 -8.91 6.42
N LEU A 33 26.76 -9.72 6.22
CA LEU A 33 25.55 -9.29 5.52
C LEU A 33 24.85 -8.17 6.32
N GLU A 34 24.72 -8.28 7.64
CA GLU A 34 24.16 -7.21 8.49
C GLU A 34 24.92 -5.89 8.35
N ASN A 35 26.24 -5.93 8.17
CA ASN A 35 27.05 -4.71 7.97
C ASN A 35 26.91 -4.09 6.56
N GLU A 36 26.53 -4.89 5.55
CA GLU A 36 26.36 -4.43 4.17
C GLU A 36 24.93 -3.94 3.87
N LEU A 37 23.97 -4.27 4.72
CA LEU A 37 22.57 -3.85 4.57
C LEU A 37 22.39 -2.39 5.00
N ASP A 38 21.48 -1.67 4.32
CA ASP A 38 20.99 -0.38 4.85
C ASP A 38 20.29 -0.59 6.20
N ASP A 39 20.33 0.41 7.08
CA ASP A 39 19.69 0.41 8.42
C ASP A 39 18.18 0.07 8.41
N GLU A 40 17.54 0.13 7.25
CA GLU A 40 16.13 -0.17 7.07
C GLU A 40 15.84 -1.66 6.84
N TRP A 41 16.86 -2.48 6.52
CA TRP A 41 16.73 -3.90 6.22
C TRP A 41 17.26 -4.76 7.37
N PHE A 42 16.46 -5.76 7.76
CA PHE A 42 16.79 -6.71 8.82
C PHE A 42 16.81 -8.13 8.28
N ILE A 43 17.67 -8.98 8.80
CA ILE A 43 17.68 -10.40 8.46
C ILE A 43 16.61 -11.13 9.29
N GLU A 44 15.50 -11.52 8.65
CA GLU A 44 14.45 -12.35 9.27
C GLU A 44 14.88 -13.82 9.35
N SER A 45 15.56 -14.32 8.30
CA SER A 45 16.07 -15.70 8.24
C SER A 45 17.38 -15.77 7.45
N PHE A 46 18.29 -16.63 7.87
CA PHE A 46 19.57 -16.85 7.18
C PHE A 46 19.90 -18.35 7.15
N SER A 47 19.80 -18.93 5.96
CA SER A 47 20.08 -20.34 5.68
C SER A 47 20.86 -20.50 4.38
N PRO A 48 21.55 -21.63 4.17
CA PRO A 48 22.27 -21.91 2.92
C PRO A 48 21.34 -21.94 1.69
N GLU A 49 20.08 -22.34 1.88
CA GLU A 49 19.07 -22.44 0.83
C GLU A 49 18.40 -21.08 0.56
N GLU A 50 18.07 -20.34 1.63
CA GLU A 50 17.36 -19.06 1.56
C GLU A 50 17.87 -18.04 2.59
N VAL A 51 17.89 -16.78 2.19
CA VAL A 51 18.11 -15.63 3.06
C VAL A 51 16.92 -14.70 2.91
N VAL A 52 16.27 -14.39 4.04
CA VAL A 52 15.09 -13.53 4.08
C VAL A 52 15.45 -12.21 4.73
N LEU A 53 15.25 -11.14 3.97
CA LEU A 53 15.43 -9.76 4.42
C LEU A 53 14.07 -9.10 4.57
N ILE A 54 13.86 -8.35 5.64
CA ILE A 54 12.61 -7.63 5.90
C ILE A 54 12.88 -6.15 6.11
N LYS A 55 12.08 -5.30 5.46
CA LYS A 55 12.04 -3.85 5.68
C LYS A 55 10.66 -3.44 6.17
N THR A 56 10.65 -2.64 7.23
CA THR A 56 9.41 -2.12 7.82
C THR A 56 9.15 -0.71 7.33
N LEU A 57 7.92 -0.45 6.88
CA LEU A 57 7.48 0.80 6.28
C LEU A 57 6.27 1.34 7.07
N ASP A 58 6.38 2.54 7.63
CA ASP A 58 5.27 3.24 8.30
C ASP A 58 4.31 3.91 7.30
N LYS A 59 3.84 3.16 6.31
CA LYS A 59 2.86 3.62 5.30
C LYS A 59 1.88 2.52 4.95
N PHE A 60 0.81 2.90 4.24
CA PHE A 60 -0.08 1.94 3.57
C PHE A 60 0.66 1.26 2.41
N CYS A 61 0.32 0.00 2.14
CA CYS A 61 0.80 -0.65 0.92
C CYS A 61 0.19 0.01 -0.32
N ASP A 62 0.90 -0.07 -1.44
CA ASP A 62 0.48 0.51 -2.72
C ASP A 62 -0.76 -0.17 -3.35
N ASN A 63 -1.40 -1.12 -2.66
CA ASN A 63 -2.58 -1.87 -3.09
C ASN A 63 -3.87 -1.56 -2.30
N HIS A 64 -3.86 -0.57 -1.39
CA HIS A 64 -5.05 -0.20 -0.62
C HIS A 64 -5.49 1.22 -0.92
N TYR A 65 -6.47 1.34 -1.79
CA TYR A 65 -7.14 2.59 -2.07
C TYR A 65 -8.64 2.43 -1.85
N TYR A 66 -9.29 3.51 -1.45
CA TYR A 66 -10.73 3.57 -1.51
C TYR A 66 -11.21 4.97 -1.87
N VAL A 67 -12.40 5.04 -2.45
CA VAL A 67 -13.10 6.29 -2.72
C VAL A 67 -14.15 6.48 -1.64
N GLY A 68 -14.15 7.66 -1.02
CA GLY A 68 -15.15 8.02 -0.03
C GLY A 68 -15.54 9.48 -0.12
N ILE A 69 -16.23 9.96 0.91
CA ILE A 69 -16.66 11.36 1.01
C ILE A 69 -15.92 12.05 2.16
N GLN A 70 -15.29 13.19 1.86
CA GLN A 70 -14.65 14.07 2.84
C GLN A 70 -15.12 15.51 2.67
N ASP A 71 -15.57 16.13 3.76
CA ASP A 71 -16.14 17.48 3.75
C ASP A 71 -17.25 17.67 2.70
N GLY A 72 -18.00 16.61 2.39
CA GLY A 72 -19.04 16.64 1.37
C GLY A 72 -18.55 16.50 -0.08
N TYR A 73 -17.28 16.15 -0.31
CA TYR A 73 -16.71 15.93 -1.64
C TYR A 73 -16.19 14.51 -1.83
N VAL A 74 -16.33 13.99 -3.06
CA VAL A 74 -15.73 12.70 -3.44
C VAL A 74 -14.22 12.80 -3.35
N THR A 75 -13.61 11.88 -2.61
CA THR A 75 -12.20 11.93 -2.24
C THR A 75 -11.58 10.53 -2.37
N LEU A 76 -10.39 10.47 -2.97
CA LEU A 76 -9.55 9.29 -3.04
C LEU A 76 -8.65 9.23 -1.81
N PHE A 77 -8.68 8.09 -1.15
CA PHE A 77 -7.87 7.79 0.02
C PHE A 77 -6.93 6.62 -0.26
N GLN A 78 -5.78 6.63 0.41
CA GLN A 78 -4.92 5.46 0.57
C GLN A 78 -5.13 4.90 1.96
N GLY A 79 -5.62 3.67 2.04
CA GLY A 79 -5.97 3.03 3.30
C GLY A 79 -7.19 2.14 3.19
N ILE A 80 -7.77 1.86 4.35
CA ILE A 80 -8.95 1.01 4.49
C ILE A 80 -10.08 1.88 5.05
N PRO A 81 -11.27 1.89 4.44
CA PRO A 81 -12.38 2.68 4.94
C PRO A 81 -12.69 2.33 6.41
N GLY A 82 -12.86 3.37 7.23
CA GLY A 82 -13.10 3.25 8.67
C GLY A 82 -11.83 3.17 9.54
N ASN A 83 -10.64 3.09 8.96
CA ASN A 83 -9.36 3.22 9.66
C ASN A 83 -8.69 4.58 9.36
N GLU A 84 -7.57 4.87 10.02
CA GLU A 84 -6.70 5.98 9.60
C GLU A 84 -6.39 5.83 8.10
N SER A 85 -6.51 6.90 7.34
CA SER A 85 -6.35 6.86 5.88
C SER A 85 -5.74 8.16 5.40
N LEU A 86 -4.87 8.08 4.40
CA LEU A 86 -4.23 9.25 3.81
C LEU A 86 -5.08 9.80 2.67
N VAL A 87 -5.36 11.10 2.68
CA VAL A 87 -6.02 11.77 1.56
C VAL A 87 -5.04 11.91 0.41
N LEU A 88 -5.31 11.22 -0.70
CA LEU A 88 -4.48 11.34 -1.90
C LEU A 88 -4.98 12.44 -2.83
N GLN A 89 -6.30 12.52 -3.02
CA GLN A 89 -6.90 13.48 -3.94
C GLN A 89 -8.33 13.78 -3.54
N LYS A 90 -8.63 15.05 -3.28
CA LYS A 90 -9.99 15.57 -3.15
C LYS A 90 -10.47 16.06 -4.51
N THR A 91 -11.69 15.71 -4.90
CA THR A 91 -12.30 16.20 -6.15
C THR A 91 -13.26 17.35 -5.87
N ASP A 92 -13.66 18.07 -6.92
CA ASP A 92 -14.70 19.09 -6.86
C ASP A 92 -16.12 18.51 -6.98
N ILE A 93 -16.27 17.19 -7.05
CA ILE A 93 -17.57 16.51 -7.14
C ILE A 93 -18.19 16.50 -5.74
N MET A 94 -19.25 17.28 -5.56
CA MET A 94 -20.00 17.30 -4.31
C MET A 94 -20.80 16.02 -4.17
N ALA A 95 -20.71 15.35 -3.02
CA ALA A 95 -21.53 14.19 -2.69
C ALA A 95 -23.04 14.48 -2.79
N ASP A 96 -23.41 15.77 -2.63
CA ASP A 96 -24.81 16.16 -2.64
C ASP A 96 -25.49 16.05 -4.01
N ILE A 97 -24.72 16.15 -5.10
CA ILE A 97 -25.23 16.03 -6.48
C ILE A 97 -25.38 14.58 -6.93
N LEU A 98 -24.82 13.63 -6.16
CA LEU A 98 -24.84 12.22 -6.48
C LEU A 98 -26.19 11.61 -6.15
N ARG A 99 -26.53 10.52 -6.84
CA ARG A 99 -27.70 9.71 -6.49
C ARG A 99 -27.53 9.17 -5.07
N TYR A 100 -28.66 9.00 -4.37
CA TYR A 100 -28.66 8.52 -2.99
C TYR A 100 -27.90 7.19 -2.83
N GLU A 101 -28.09 6.25 -3.76
CA GLU A 101 -27.42 4.95 -3.75
C GLU A 101 -25.89 5.09 -3.86
N ASP A 102 -25.41 5.94 -4.76
CA ASP A 102 -23.98 6.22 -4.95
C ASP A 102 -23.39 6.91 -3.72
N ARG A 103 -24.11 7.89 -3.15
CA ARG A 103 -23.69 8.58 -1.93
C ARG A 103 -23.51 7.61 -0.77
N VAL A 104 -24.51 6.78 -0.48
CA VAL A 104 -24.45 5.78 0.60
C VAL A 104 -23.32 4.78 0.38
N THR A 105 -23.04 4.43 -0.88
CA THR A 105 -21.95 3.54 -1.24
C THR A 105 -20.58 4.18 -0.98
N LEU A 106 -20.40 5.45 -1.36
CA LEU A 106 -19.18 6.21 -1.08
C LEU A 106 -19.01 6.54 0.41
N GLU A 107 -20.08 6.75 1.17
CA GLU A 107 -20.01 6.92 2.63
C GLU A 107 -19.47 5.68 3.35
N LYS A 108 -19.79 4.48 2.83
CA LYS A 108 -19.21 3.21 3.31
C LYS A 108 -17.76 3.02 2.88
N GLY A 109 -17.33 3.74 1.84
CA GLY A 109 -16.02 3.60 1.22
C GLY A 109 -16.00 2.48 0.18
N VAL A 110 -15.62 2.84 -1.05
CA VAL A 110 -15.50 1.91 -2.18
C VAL A 110 -14.03 1.56 -2.34
N ILE A 111 -13.66 0.32 -1.99
CA ILE A 111 -12.29 -0.17 -2.18
C ILE A 111 -12.03 -0.30 -3.68
N ILE A 112 -10.88 0.21 -4.12
CA ILE A 112 -10.44 0.13 -5.51
C ILE A 112 -9.02 -0.46 -5.57
N GLU A 113 -8.71 -1.12 -6.68
CA GLU A 113 -7.41 -1.74 -6.88
C GLU A 113 -6.34 -0.69 -7.23
N ASP A 114 -6.70 0.31 -8.05
CA ASP A 114 -5.75 1.32 -8.49
C ASP A 114 -6.40 2.65 -8.92
N LYS A 115 -5.57 3.65 -9.22
CA LYS A 115 -6.00 5.01 -9.59
C LYS A 115 -6.82 5.07 -10.90
N ARG A 116 -6.74 4.07 -11.79
CA ARG A 116 -7.53 4.01 -13.03
C ARG A 116 -8.99 3.70 -12.71
N GLU A 117 -9.25 2.86 -11.72
CA GLU A 117 -10.60 2.56 -11.26
C GLU A 117 -11.26 3.80 -10.64
N PHE A 118 -10.48 4.61 -9.91
CA PHE A 118 -10.94 5.92 -9.45
C PHE A 118 -11.40 6.83 -10.59
N LEU A 119 -10.69 6.85 -11.72
CA LEU A 119 -11.09 7.66 -12.89
C LEU A 119 -12.42 7.18 -13.46
N GLN A 120 -12.63 5.87 -13.56
CA GLN A 120 -13.89 5.30 -14.05
C GLN A 120 -15.07 5.67 -13.16
N ILE A 121 -14.89 5.57 -11.83
CA ILE A 121 -15.90 5.99 -10.85
C ILE A 121 -16.20 7.48 -11.03
N LYS A 122 -15.16 8.32 -11.15
CA LYS A 122 -15.31 9.76 -11.34
C LYS A 122 -16.11 10.12 -12.59
N GLU A 123 -15.87 9.44 -13.70
CA GLU A 123 -16.62 9.63 -14.95
C GLU A 123 -18.07 9.16 -14.85
N GLY A 124 -18.33 8.05 -14.14
CA GLY A 124 -19.67 7.55 -13.88
C GLY A 124 -20.52 8.47 -13.01
N LEU A 125 -19.89 9.13 -12.03
CA LEU A 125 -20.56 10.08 -11.11
C LEU A 125 -20.84 11.45 -11.74
N ALA A 126 -20.21 11.77 -12.87
CA ALA A 126 -20.35 13.06 -13.55
C ALA A 126 -21.45 13.07 -14.65
N ASN A 127 -22.24 11.99 -14.77
CA ASN A 127 -23.32 11.83 -15.78
C ASN A 127 -24.74 11.86 -15.18
#